data_AF-A0A1Z8UHP9-F1
#
_entry.id   AF-A0A1Z8UHP9-F1
#
_cell.length_a   1.000
_cell.length_b   1.000
_cell.length_c   1.000
_cell.angle_alpha   90.00
_cell.angle_beta   90.00
_cell.angle_gamma   90.00
#
_symmetry.space_group_name_H-M   'P 1'
#
loop_
_entity.id
_entity.type
_entity.pdbx_description
1 polymer ?
#
loop_
_entity_poly.entity_id
_entity_poly.type
_entity_poly.pdbx_seq_one_letter_code
_entity_poly.pdbx_strand_id
1 'polypeptide(L)'
;MLQMQHRMNSRVHDDWINQNFEWYRATWIECGELMDHVGYKWWKKQTPDMEQVRLEVVDIWHFGLSALFELDTDLEALATQIAEDFTMVTPDESDSGSNTHVHAATEALAQHALETKSFSVPLFHALMHACDLSAD
;
A
#
# COMPACT_ATOMS: atom_id res chain seq x y z
N MET A 1 7.53 -2.85 -12.69
CA MET A 1 7.72 -2.63 -11.24
C MET A 1 8.28 -3.86 -10.50
N LEU A 2 7.66 -5.05 -10.62
CA LEU A 2 8.09 -6.27 -9.89
C LEU A 2 9.57 -6.64 -10.01
N GLN A 3 10.16 -6.55 -11.22
CA GLN A 3 11.61 -6.78 -11.40
C GLN A 3 12.49 -5.75 -10.65
N MET A 4 12.03 -4.51 -10.53
CA MET A 4 12.73 -3.49 -9.75
C MET A 4 12.63 -3.81 -8.26
N GLN A 5 11.44 -4.18 -7.78
CA GLN A 5 11.22 -4.59 -6.40
C GLN A 5 12.13 -5.76 -6.02
N HIS A 6 12.16 -6.81 -6.84
CA HIS A 6 13.01 -7.97 -6.61
C HIS A 6 14.49 -7.58 -6.50
N ARG A 7 14.99 -6.75 -7.44
CA ARG A 7 16.37 -6.26 -7.40
C ARG A 7 16.67 -5.41 -6.16
N MET A 8 15.70 -4.64 -5.68
CA MET A 8 15.88 -3.82 -4.48
C MET A 8 15.98 -4.69 -3.24
N ASN A 9 15.06 -5.65 -3.07
CA ASN A 9 15.06 -6.56 -1.93
C ASN A 9 16.31 -7.45 -1.92
N SER A 10 16.80 -7.91 -3.07
CA SER A 10 18.05 -8.66 -3.17
C SER A 10 19.29 -7.88 -2.71
N ARG A 11 19.27 -6.53 -2.73
CA ARG A 11 20.37 -5.73 -2.15
C ARG A 11 20.33 -5.69 -0.62
N VAL A 12 19.14 -5.88 -0.04
CA VAL A 12 18.96 -5.95 1.42
C VAL A 12 19.33 -7.35 1.91
N HIS A 13 18.85 -8.38 1.21
CA HIS A 13 19.16 -9.78 1.53
C HIS A 13 19.08 -10.66 0.27
N ASP A 14 20.14 -11.39 -0.06
CA ASP A 14 20.20 -12.18 -1.30
C ASP A 14 19.09 -13.24 -1.39
N ASP A 15 18.73 -13.85 -0.25
CA ASP A 15 17.68 -14.87 -0.13
C ASP A 15 16.41 -14.32 0.55
N TRP A 16 16.03 -13.07 0.24
CA TRP A 16 14.97 -12.34 0.94
C TRP A 16 13.60 -13.04 0.90
N ILE A 17 13.29 -13.78 -0.16
CA ILE A 17 11.99 -14.47 -0.32
C ILE A 17 11.84 -15.55 0.76
N ASN A 18 12.88 -16.36 1.01
CA ASN A 18 12.84 -17.41 2.03
C ASN A 18 12.92 -16.89 3.46
N GLN A 19 13.24 -15.61 3.67
CA GLN A 19 13.29 -15.04 5.03
C GLN A 19 11.91 -14.90 5.66
N ASN A 20 10.83 -14.95 4.87
CA ASN A 20 9.45 -14.74 5.35
C ASN A 20 9.35 -13.49 6.23
N PHE A 21 9.93 -12.38 5.75
CA PHE A 21 9.85 -11.11 6.44
C PHE A 21 8.39 -10.71 6.67
N GLU A 22 8.15 -10.07 7.81
CA GLU A 22 6.80 -9.74 8.27
C GLU A 22 6.36 -8.42 7.63
N TRP A 23 6.25 -8.41 6.30
CA TRP A 23 6.03 -7.24 5.46
C TRP A 23 4.79 -6.42 5.86
N TYR A 24 3.75 -7.09 6.36
CA TYR A 24 2.55 -6.41 6.87
C TYR A 24 2.87 -5.39 7.97
N ARG A 25 3.95 -5.60 8.75
CA ARG A 25 4.37 -4.64 9.78
C ARG A 25 4.87 -3.35 9.16
N ALA A 26 5.64 -3.45 8.08
CA ALA A 26 6.09 -2.28 7.36
C ALA A 26 4.88 -1.56 6.72
N THR A 27 4.03 -2.30 6.01
CA THR A 27 2.78 -1.76 5.43
C THR A 27 1.94 -1.00 6.46
N TRP A 28 1.64 -1.58 7.63
CA TRP A 28 0.81 -0.91 8.63
C TRP A 28 1.51 0.31 9.26
N ILE A 29 2.84 0.27 9.42
CA ILE A 29 3.60 1.42 9.94
C ILE A 29 3.54 2.57 8.94
N GLU A 30 3.74 2.32 7.65
CA GLU A 30 3.63 3.36 6.62
C GLU A 30 2.19 3.89 6.49
N CYS A 31 1.16 3.06 6.72
CA CYS A 31 -0.21 3.57 6.88
C CYS A 31 -0.32 4.57 8.04
N GLY A 32 0.40 4.33 9.14
CA GLY A 32 0.48 5.25 10.28
C GLY A 32 1.24 6.55 9.96
N GLU A 33 2.34 6.47 9.20
CA GLU A 33 3.10 7.65 8.75
C GLU A 33 2.24 8.50 7.79
N LEU A 34 1.55 7.86 6.85
CA LEU A 34 0.58 8.48 5.96
C LEU A 34 -0.51 9.22 6.76
N MET A 35 -1.08 8.57 7.78
CA MET A 35 -2.11 9.17 8.65
C MET A 35 -1.62 10.44 9.35
N ASP A 36 -0.35 10.50 9.76
CA ASP A 36 0.23 11.71 10.37
C ASP A 36 0.32 12.86 9.38
N HIS A 37 0.68 12.56 8.12
CA HIS A 37 0.81 13.53 7.03
C HIS A 37 -0.54 14.05 6.52
N VAL A 38 -1.58 13.22 6.42
CA VAL A 38 -2.94 13.68 6.10
C VAL A 38 -3.52 14.52 7.23
N GLY A 39 -3.21 14.15 8.48
CA GLY A 39 -3.59 14.89 9.69
C GLY A 39 -4.86 14.37 10.34
N TYR A 40 -4.68 13.68 11.46
CA TYR A 40 -5.77 13.09 12.26
C TYR A 40 -5.97 13.75 13.64
N LYS A 41 -5.06 14.63 14.08
CA LYS A 41 -5.05 15.14 15.47
C LYS A 41 -6.10 16.24 15.63
N TRP A 42 -7.31 15.85 16.03
CA TRP A 42 -8.42 16.80 16.29
C TRP A 42 -8.13 17.82 17.40
N TRP A 43 -7.12 17.59 18.24
CA TRP A 43 -6.71 18.48 19.34
C TRP A 43 -5.57 19.44 18.98
N LYS A 44 -5.03 19.41 17.76
CA LYS A 44 -3.92 20.27 17.33
C LYS A 44 -4.14 20.74 15.89
N LYS A 45 -3.92 22.02 15.61
CA LYS A 45 -3.94 22.52 14.22
C LYS A 45 -2.89 21.78 13.39
N GLN A 46 -3.30 21.22 12.27
CA GLN A 46 -2.45 20.57 11.27
C GLN A 46 -2.81 21.08 9.87
N THR A 47 -1.85 21.00 8.97
CA THR A 47 -2.05 21.23 7.55
C THR A 47 -1.57 19.96 6.85
N PRO A 48 -2.42 19.31 6.02
CA PRO A 48 -2.03 18.10 5.32
C PRO A 48 -0.80 18.33 4.44
N ASP A 49 0.16 17.42 4.48
CA ASP A 49 1.33 17.40 3.60
C ASP A 49 1.14 16.35 2.51
N MET A 50 0.45 16.74 1.43
CA MET A 50 0.11 15.82 0.34
C MET A 50 1.31 15.38 -0.50
N GLU A 51 2.48 16.00 -0.37
CA GLU A 51 3.70 15.49 -1.00
C GLU A 51 4.19 14.27 -0.24
N GLN A 52 4.27 14.38 1.09
CA GLN A 52 4.62 13.25 1.96
C GLN A 52 3.61 12.11 1.88
N VAL A 53 2.30 12.40 1.89
CA VAL A 53 1.26 11.35 1.72
C VAL A 53 1.52 10.49 0.49
N ARG A 54 1.93 11.08 -0.64
CA ARG A 54 2.20 10.34 -1.88
C ARG A 54 3.46 9.47 -1.77
N LEU A 55 4.47 9.93 -1.04
CA LEU A 55 5.67 9.13 -0.76
C LEU A 55 5.30 7.91 0.10
N GLU A 56 4.48 8.10 1.14
CA GLU A 56 4.03 6.98 1.96
C GLU A 56 3.18 5.97 1.18
N VAL A 57 2.34 6.42 0.23
CA VAL A 57 1.63 5.49 -0.67
C VAL A 57 2.61 4.66 -1.50
N VAL A 58 3.73 5.25 -1.95
CA VAL A 58 4.77 4.52 -2.69
C VAL A 58 5.49 3.53 -1.79
N ASP A 59 5.78 3.88 -0.54
CA ASP A 59 6.46 2.98 0.40
C ASP A 59 5.55 1.80 0.81
N ILE A 60 4.26 2.06 1.07
CA ILE A 60 3.22 1.05 1.24
C ILE A 60 3.23 0.08 0.04
N TRP A 61 3.33 0.59 -1.18
CA TRP A 61 3.35 -0.25 -2.39
C TRP A 61 4.58 -1.15 -2.46
N HIS A 62 5.76 -0.64 -2.13
CA HIS A 62 6.99 -1.46 -2.16
C HIS A 62 6.91 -2.62 -1.16
N PHE A 63 6.41 -2.37 0.06
CA PHE A 63 6.22 -3.43 1.05
C PHE A 63 5.08 -4.37 0.67
N GLY A 64 3.99 -3.84 0.14
CA GLY A 64 2.88 -4.63 -0.37
C GLY A 64 3.30 -5.57 -1.49
N LEU A 65 4.00 -5.07 -2.50
CA LEU A 65 4.56 -5.88 -3.58
C LEU A 65 5.50 -6.96 -3.05
N SER A 66 6.36 -6.61 -2.09
CA SER A 66 7.28 -7.58 -1.49
C SER A 66 6.56 -8.73 -0.78
N ALA A 67 5.40 -8.45 -0.17
CA ALA A 67 4.57 -9.46 0.47
C ALA A 67 3.89 -10.43 -0.50
N LEU A 68 3.78 -10.07 -1.80
CA LEU A 68 3.16 -10.90 -2.83
C LEU A 68 4.13 -11.89 -3.50
N PHE A 69 5.44 -11.81 -3.19
CA PHE A 69 6.41 -12.77 -3.71
C PHE A 69 6.40 -14.05 -2.87
N GLU A 70 6.48 -15.15 -3.60
CA GLU A 70 6.66 -16.52 -3.14
C GLU A 70 7.92 -17.11 -3.81
N LEU A 71 8.38 -18.27 -3.34
CA LEU A 71 9.63 -18.89 -3.80
C LEU A 71 9.67 -19.12 -5.32
N ASP A 72 8.55 -19.56 -5.89
CA ASP A 72 8.40 -19.90 -7.31
C ASP A 72 7.52 -18.89 -8.06
N THR A 73 7.50 -17.62 -7.63
CA THR A 73 6.70 -16.59 -8.29
C THR A 73 7.09 -16.43 -9.75
N ASP A 74 6.12 -16.70 -10.63
CA ASP A 74 6.12 -16.24 -12.01
C ASP A 74 5.72 -14.76 -12.05
N LEU A 75 6.65 -13.91 -12.51
CA LEU A 75 6.46 -12.46 -12.55
C LEU A 75 5.36 -12.04 -13.53
N GLU A 76 5.13 -12.77 -14.61
CA GLU A 76 4.08 -12.44 -15.59
C GLU A 76 2.71 -12.79 -15.02
N ALA A 77 2.60 -13.95 -14.36
CA ALA A 77 1.38 -14.36 -13.67
C ALA A 77 1.04 -13.39 -12.52
N LEU A 78 2.02 -13.03 -11.69
CA LEU A 78 1.81 -12.07 -10.61
C LEU A 78 1.43 -10.68 -11.13
N ALA A 79 2.05 -10.20 -12.21
CA ALA A 79 1.68 -8.93 -12.84
C ALA A 79 0.22 -8.95 -13.35
N THR A 80 -0.21 -10.08 -13.93
CA THR A 80 -1.58 -10.26 -14.41
C THR A 80 -2.58 -10.23 -13.25
N GLN A 81 -2.29 -10.96 -12.16
CA GLN A 81 -3.14 -10.96 -10.96
C GLN A 81 -3.29 -9.55 -10.37
N ILE A 82 -2.17 -8.83 -10.22
CA ILE A 82 -2.19 -7.45 -9.71
C ILE A 82 -3.05 -6.57 -10.63
N ALA A 83 -2.88 -6.67 -11.95
CA ALA A 83 -3.66 -5.87 -12.89
C ALA A 83 -5.17 -6.18 -12.79
N GLU A 84 -5.55 -7.44 -12.64
CA GLU A 84 -6.94 -7.85 -12.43
C GLU A 84 -7.50 -7.29 -11.11
N ASP A 85 -6.72 -7.36 -10.03
CA ASP A 85 -7.12 -6.84 -8.72
C ASP A 85 -7.35 -5.31 -8.73
N PHE A 86 -6.58 -4.57 -9.54
CA PHE A 86 -6.80 -3.13 -9.78
C PHE A 86 -8.10 -2.83 -10.54
N THR A 87 -8.69 -3.80 -11.23
CA THR A 87 -10.00 -3.60 -11.90
C THR A 87 -11.20 -3.93 -11.00
N MET A 88 -10.97 -4.50 -9.81
CA MET A 88 -12.04 -4.77 -8.87
C MET A 88 -12.56 -3.47 -8.26
N VAL A 89 -13.78 -3.10 -8.64
CA VAL A 89 -14.48 -1.92 -8.10
C VAL A 89 -14.65 -2.05 -6.60
N THR A 90 -14.10 -1.11 -5.83
CA THR A 90 -14.40 -0.97 -4.41
C THR A 90 -15.65 -0.10 -4.22
N PRO A 91 -16.56 -0.39 -3.25
CA PRO A 91 -17.93 0.13 -3.27
C PRO A 91 -18.15 1.63 -3.01
N ASP A 92 -17.15 2.50 -3.12
CA ASP A 92 -17.26 3.89 -2.63
C ASP A 92 -16.50 4.92 -3.49
N GLU A 93 -16.67 4.86 -4.82
CA GLU A 93 -16.08 5.83 -5.78
C GLU A 93 -16.76 7.22 -5.76
N SER A 94 -17.64 7.52 -4.80
CA SER A 94 -18.53 8.69 -4.89
C SER A 94 -18.02 9.98 -4.25
N ASP A 95 -16.84 10.00 -3.63
CA ASP A 95 -16.25 11.22 -3.03
C ASP A 95 -14.71 11.17 -2.94
N SER A 96 -14.03 11.07 -4.10
CA SER A 96 -12.56 11.17 -4.19
C SER A 96 -12.06 12.55 -3.72
N GLY A 97 -11.00 12.58 -2.90
CA GLY A 97 -10.27 13.81 -2.54
C GLY A 97 -10.61 14.45 -1.18
N SER A 98 -11.50 13.85 -0.38
CA SER A 98 -11.72 14.29 1.02
C SER A 98 -10.75 13.59 1.98
N ASN A 99 -10.15 14.33 2.93
CA ASN A 99 -9.29 13.75 3.96
C ASN A 99 -9.96 12.60 4.73
N THR A 100 -11.28 12.67 4.93
CA THR A 100 -12.06 11.60 5.58
C THR A 100 -11.98 10.29 4.78
N HIS A 101 -11.98 10.38 3.45
CA HIS A 101 -11.90 9.22 2.58
C HIS A 101 -10.47 8.61 2.58
N VAL A 102 -9.43 9.45 2.63
CA VAL A 102 -8.04 8.99 2.80
C VAL A 102 -7.86 8.25 4.12
N HIS A 103 -8.39 8.79 5.22
CA HIS A 103 -8.33 8.13 6.53
C HIS A 103 -9.00 6.75 6.47
N ALA A 104 -10.23 6.66 5.95
CA ALA A 104 -10.97 5.41 5.87
C ALA A 104 -10.26 4.35 5.00
N ALA A 105 -9.72 4.74 3.84
CA ALA A 105 -8.99 3.82 2.96
C ALA A 105 -7.68 3.33 3.61
N THR A 106 -6.97 4.22 4.30
CA THR A 106 -5.74 3.89 5.04
C THR A 106 -6.02 2.90 6.19
N GLU A 107 -7.08 3.16 6.96
CA GLU A 107 -7.51 2.29 8.06
C GLU A 107 -7.96 0.92 7.54
N ALA A 108 -8.68 0.86 6.42
CA ALA A 108 -9.11 -0.40 5.82
C ALA A 108 -7.91 -1.27 5.38
N LEU A 109 -6.91 -0.66 4.73
CA LEU A 109 -5.68 -1.36 4.34
C LEU A 109 -4.88 -1.82 5.57
N ALA A 110 -4.73 -0.95 6.57
CA ALA A 110 -4.03 -1.28 7.82
C ALA A 110 -4.74 -2.41 8.60
N GLN A 111 -6.07 -2.37 8.68
CA GLN A 111 -6.87 -3.42 9.30
C GLN A 111 -6.63 -4.76 8.61
N HIS A 112 -6.75 -4.79 7.27
CA HIS A 112 -6.48 -6.01 6.50
C HIS A 112 -5.08 -6.54 6.79
N ALA A 113 -4.06 -5.68 6.69
CA ALA A 113 -2.67 -6.06 6.94
C ALA A 113 -2.45 -6.69 8.33
N LEU A 114 -3.06 -6.10 9.37
CA LEU A 114 -2.94 -6.62 10.74
C LEU A 114 -3.75 -7.91 10.96
N GLU A 115 -4.93 -8.02 10.36
CA GLU A 115 -5.84 -9.16 10.54
C GLU A 115 -5.34 -10.41 9.80
N THR A 116 -4.93 -10.25 8.55
CA THR A 116 -4.56 -11.38 7.68
C THR A 116 -3.06 -11.62 7.62
N LYS A 117 -2.24 -10.68 8.09
CA LYS A 117 -0.78 -10.65 7.89
C LYS A 117 -0.39 -10.68 6.41
N SER A 118 -1.26 -10.20 5.54
CA SER A 118 -1.06 -10.14 4.09
C SER A 118 -1.27 -8.72 3.55
N PHE A 119 -1.14 -8.58 2.23
CA PHE A 119 -1.40 -7.32 1.54
C PHE A 119 -2.62 -7.46 0.63
N SER A 120 -3.42 -6.39 0.51
CA SER A 120 -4.60 -6.35 -0.36
C SER A 120 -4.41 -5.31 -1.45
N VAL A 121 -4.23 -5.78 -2.69
CA VAL A 121 -4.12 -4.92 -3.87
C VAL A 121 -5.38 -4.08 -4.09
N PRO A 122 -6.62 -4.63 -3.97
CA PRO A 122 -7.83 -3.80 -4.10
C PRO A 122 -7.95 -2.69 -3.05
N LEU A 123 -7.59 -2.96 -1.79
CA LEU A 123 -7.62 -1.92 -0.74
C LEU A 123 -6.53 -0.87 -0.95
N PHE A 124 -5.36 -1.28 -1.44
CA PHE A 124 -4.31 -0.34 -1.85
C PHE A 124 -4.75 0.54 -3.02
N HIS A 125 -5.43 -0.03 -4.01
CA HIS A 125 -6.01 0.73 -5.12
C HIS A 125 -7.03 1.78 -4.64
N ALA A 126 -7.89 1.42 -3.69
CA ALA A 126 -8.80 2.37 -3.05
C ALA A 126 -8.04 3.51 -2.33
N LEU A 127 -6.93 3.20 -1.64
CA LEU A 127 -6.08 4.21 -1.02
C LEU A 127 -5.42 5.14 -2.05
N MET A 128 -4.94 4.60 -3.18
CA MET A 128 -4.41 5.42 -4.27
C MET A 128 -5.45 6.41 -4.78
N HIS A 129 -6.67 5.92 -5.06
CA HIS A 129 -7.77 6.76 -5.51
C HIS A 129 -8.15 7.83 -4.48
N ALA A 130 -8.16 7.48 -3.18
CA ALA A 130 -8.43 8.45 -2.14
C ALA A 130 -7.38 9.59 -2.09
N CYS A 131 -6.13 9.28 -2.45
CA CYS A 131 -5.02 10.23 -2.51
C CYS A 131 -4.90 10.98 -3.86
N ASP A 132 -5.91 10.88 -4.74
CA ASP A 132 -5.89 11.41 -6.12
C ASP A 132 -4.70 10.88 -6.96
N LEU A 133 -4.33 9.61 -6.75
CA LEU A 133 -3.32 8.91 -7.53
C LEU A 133 -3.97 7.92 -8.49
N SER A 134 -3.37 7.76 -9.67
CA SER A 134 -3.74 6.75 -10.67
C SER A 134 -2.56 5.83 -10.97
N ALA A 135 -2.85 4.66 -11.53
CA ALA A 135 -1.85 3.69 -11.96
C ALA A 135 -1.33 3.95 -13.40
N ASP A 136 -1.79 5.03 -14.04
CA ASP A 136 -1.47 5.42 -15.43
C ASP A 136 -0.06 6.03 -15.60
#